data_AF-A0A5B8LYK1-F1
#
_entry.id   AF-A0A5B8LYK1-F1
#
_cell.length_a   1.000
_cell.length_b   1.000
_cell.length_c   1.000
_cell.angle_alpha   90.00
_cell.angle_beta   90.00
_cell.angle_gamma   90.00
#
_symmetry.space_group_name_H-M   'P 1'
#
loop_
_entity.id
_entity.type
_entity.pdbx_description
1 polymer ?
#
loop_
_entity_poly.entity_id
_entity_poly.type
_entity_poly.pdbx_seq_one_letter_code
_entity_poly.pdbx_strand_id
1 'polypeptide(L)'
;MPSVSAGRPSAAAAAFSASLPSASPPRCAAAIPSMPAPVSSLLRRSPTIPIAVRWKPPLHWSGPMAPPLPISAAPSPSIAAARLADCRPVSEPDMHYPSHQQQSNGAFGEIIGIDFTKLQPGLAVEHRPGFLLDWREARSRALIAGDHAPVLVDPQAAAFAGDGIAAISETWLVSLLVAATTRAFGRVVANLAWENVAFPAPARDGDYVLARSEVLSCRESASRPGQGIVRVATSGATADGRVLCSYERTLLVYRDHHGPHAEAGYF
;
A
#
# COMPACT_ATOMS: atom_id res chain seq x y z
N MET A 1 56.22 44.92 13.87
CA MET A 1 55.80 43.53 13.59
C MET A 1 56.83 42.56 14.16
N PRO A 2 56.49 41.88 15.26
CA PRO A 2 56.99 40.54 15.49
C PRO A 2 55.86 39.57 15.90
N SER A 3 56.21 38.29 15.78
CA SER A 3 55.42 37.08 16.00
C SER A 3 54.91 36.91 17.44
N VAL A 4 53.76 36.26 17.58
CA VAL A 4 53.32 35.69 18.87
C VAL A 4 53.09 34.19 18.70
N SER A 5 53.92 33.47 19.44
CA SER A 5 53.97 32.03 19.68
C SER A 5 52.70 31.52 20.38
N ALA A 6 52.27 30.32 19.98
CA ALA A 6 51.18 29.58 20.59
C ALA A 6 51.58 29.01 21.97
N GLY A 7 50.95 29.53 23.03
CA GLY A 7 50.98 28.95 24.37
C GLY A 7 49.65 28.27 24.69
N ARG A 8 49.65 26.94 24.86
CA ARG A 8 48.57 26.20 25.52
C ARG A 8 48.53 26.54 27.01
N PRO A 9 47.35 26.62 27.63
CA PRO A 9 47.23 26.30 29.05
C PRO A 9 46.33 25.07 29.30
N SER A 10 46.96 24.12 30.00
CA SER A 10 46.46 23.20 31.03
C SER A 10 44.96 23.27 31.38
N ALA A 11 44.25 22.15 31.16
CA ALA A 11 42.93 21.90 31.75
C ALA A 11 43.10 21.46 33.21
N ALA A 12 42.81 22.36 34.15
CA ALA A 12 42.62 22.01 35.56
C ALA A 12 41.20 21.49 35.77
N ALA A 13 41.08 20.26 36.26
CA ALA A 13 39.84 19.63 36.65
C ALA A 13 39.28 20.30 37.93
N ALA A 14 38.12 20.95 37.80
CA ALA A 14 37.32 21.38 38.94
C ALA A 14 36.16 20.39 39.11
N ALA A 15 36.25 19.55 40.15
CA ALA A 15 35.18 18.69 40.61
C ALA A 15 34.07 19.55 41.24
N PHE A 16 32.92 19.64 40.58
CA PHE A 16 31.70 20.17 41.19
C PHE A 16 31.02 19.05 41.97
N SER A 17 31.20 19.04 43.29
CA SER A 17 30.40 18.20 44.20
C SER A 17 29.06 18.89 44.43
N ALA A 18 28.02 18.43 43.73
CA ALA A 18 26.64 18.81 44.01
C ALA A 18 26.00 17.73 44.90
N SER A 19 25.91 18.02 46.20
CA SER A 19 25.14 17.23 47.16
C SER A 19 23.65 17.32 46.82
N LEU A 20 23.06 16.21 46.35
CA LEU A 20 21.61 16.06 46.26
C LEU A 20 21.04 15.78 47.66
N PRO A 21 19.97 16.47 48.09
CA PRO A 21 19.27 16.10 49.32
C PRO A 21 18.57 14.75 49.14
N SER A 22 18.75 13.86 50.12
CA SER A 22 18.09 12.56 50.16
C SER A 22 16.58 12.74 50.36
N ALA A 23 15.79 12.56 49.31
CA ALA A 23 14.34 12.47 49.42
C ALA A 23 13.97 11.01 49.67
N SER A 24 13.42 10.73 50.86
CA SER A 24 12.78 9.44 51.15
C SER A 24 11.56 9.25 50.23
N PRO A 25 11.29 8.04 49.72
CA PRO A 25 10.12 7.81 48.87
C PRO A 25 8.83 7.99 49.70
N PRO A 26 7.76 8.58 49.13
CA PRO A 26 6.50 8.66 49.82
C PRO A 26 5.91 7.24 49.97
N ARG A 27 5.61 6.86 51.21
CA ARG A 27 4.82 5.66 51.52
C ARG A 27 3.38 5.87 51.04
N CYS A 28 3.08 5.48 49.80
CA CYS A 28 1.71 5.25 49.34
C CYS A 28 1.34 3.78 49.60
N ALA A 29 0.95 3.48 50.84
CA ALA A 29 0.14 2.30 51.11
C ALA A 29 -1.34 2.72 50.99
N ALA A 30 -1.82 2.81 49.75
CA ALA A 30 -3.25 2.89 49.45
C ALA A 30 -3.65 1.58 48.77
N ALA A 31 -4.68 0.93 49.30
CA ALA A 31 -5.19 -0.34 48.83
C ALA A 31 -5.52 -0.29 47.33
N ILE A 32 -5.02 -1.27 46.58
CA ILE A 32 -5.37 -1.51 45.17
C ILE A 32 -6.86 -1.87 45.14
N PRO A 33 -7.74 -1.09 44.48
CA PRO A 33 -9.09 -1.57 44.23
C PRO A 33 -9.01 -2.77 43.29
N SER A 34 -9.73 -3.84 43.65
CA SER A 34 -9.82 -5.07 42.86
C SER A 34 -10.21 -4.78 41.41
N MET A 35 -9.51 -5.42 40.47
CA MET A 35 -9.77 -5.28 39.03
C MET A 35 -11.25 -5.54 38.72
N PRO A 36 -11.90 -4.73 37.86
CA PRO A 36 -13.15 -5.15 37.26
C PRO A 36 -12.89 -6.37 36.38
N ALA A 37 -13.86 -7.29 36.38
CA ALA A 37 -13.85 -8.55 35.62
C ALA A 37 -13.42 -8.36 34.15
N PRO A 38 -12.80 -9.37 33.51
CA PRO A 38 -12.33 -9.26 32.14
C PRO A 38 -13.46 -8.84 31.21
N VAL A 39 -13.16 -7.85 30.34
CA VAL A 39 -14.04 -7.38 29.26
C VAL A 39 -14.16 -8.49 28.21
N SER A 40 -14.87 -9.57 28.55
CA SER A 40 -15.24 -10.66 27.66
C SER A 40 -16.73 -10.62 27.27
N SER A 41 -17.49 -9.65 27.79
CA SER A 41 -18.95 -9.59 27.64
C SER A 41 -19.49 -8.44 26.78
N LEU A 42 -18.64 -7.68 26.08
CA LEU A 42 -19.06 -6.56 25.22
C LEU A 42 -18.88 -6.78 23.71
N LEU A 43 -18.58 -8.01 23.27
CA LEU A 43 -18.78 -8.41 21.87
C LEU A 43 -20.25 -8.77 21.65
N ARG A 44 -21.12 -7.75 21.61
CA ARG A 44 -22.44 -7.92 20.98
C ARG A 44 -22.19 -8.24 19.51
N ARG A 45 -22.80 -9.32 19.04
CA ARG A 45 -22.77 -9.78 17.65
C ARG A 45 -23.16 -8.63 16.72
N SER A 46 -22.18 -8.04 16.06
CA SER A 46 -22.42 -7.20 14.89
C SER A 46 -23.10 -8.06 13.82
N PRO A 47 -24.14 -7.57 13.12
CA PRO A 47 -24.74 -8.31 12.03
C PRO A 47 -23.68 -8.51 10.93
N THR A 48 -23.33 -9.76 10.66
CA THR A 48 -22.50 -10.16 9.54
C THR A 48 -23.24 -9.82 8.26
N ILE A 49 -22.91 -8.70 7.62
CA ILE A 49 -23.34 -8.42 6.25
C ILE A 49 -22.47 -9.32 5.35
N PRO A 50 -23.04 -10.24 4.56
CA PRO A 50 -22.25 -11.05 3.66
C PRO A 50 -21.79 -10.19 2.48
N ILE A 51 -20.59 -9.62 2.59
CA ILE A 51 -19.88 -9.07 1.42
C ILE A 51 -19.31 -10.26 0.66
N ALA A 52 -20.14 -10.88 -0.18
CA ALA A 52 -19.74 -11.97 -1.05
C ALA A 52 -19.11 -11.40 -2.34
N VAL A 53 -17.92 -10.79 -2.24
CA VAL A 53 -17.06 -10.68 -3.43
C VAL A 53 -16.57 -12.09 -3.70
N ARG A 54 -17.01 -12.67 -4.82
CA ARG A 54 -16.67 -14.06 -5.18
C ARG A 54 -15.19 -14.14 -5.56
N TRP A 55 -14.32 -14.33 -4.56
CA TRP A 55 -12.91 -14.60 -4.77
C TRP A 55 -12.78 -15.91 -5.54
N LYS A 56 -12.32 -15.82 -6.78
CA LYS A 56 -11.74 -16.96 -7.49
C LYS A 56 -10.23 -16.84 -7.30
N PRO A 57 -9.54 -17.87 -6.78
CA PRO A 57 -8.09 -17.85 -6.71
C PRO A 57 -7.51 -17.61 -8.10
N PRO A 58 -6.47 -16.78 -8.26
CA PRO A 58 -5.78 -16.65 -9.54
C PRO A 58 -5.17 -18.00 -9.93
N LEU A 59 -4.90 -18.18 -11.23
CA LEU A 59 -4.14 -19.32 -11.74
C LEU A 59 -2.86 -19.51 -10.90
N HIS A 60 -2.82 -20.62 -10.16
CA HIS A 60 -1.69 -20.98 -9.33
C HIS A 60 -0.50 -21.29 -10.25
N TRP A 61 0.62 -20.62 -10.03
CA TRP A 61 1.88 -21.07 -10.58
C TRP A 61 2.35 -22.27 -9.73
N SER A 62 2.29 -23.48 -10.29
CA SER A 62 2.74 -24.72 -9.66
C SER A 62 4.21 -25.06 -9.96
N GLY A 63 4.95 -24.15 -10.59
CA GLY A 63 6.37 -24.35 -10.91
C GLY A 63 7.27 -24.11 -9.68
N PRO A 64 8.41 -24.81 -9.58
CA PRO A 64 9.38 -24.57 -8.51
C PRO A 64 9.87 -23.11 -8.56
N MET A 65 10.09 -22.53 -7.38
CA MET A 65 10.69 -21.20 -7.24
C MET A 65 12.10 -21.29 -7.84
N ALA A 66 12.32 -20.63 -8.98
CA ALA A 66 13.64 -20.62 -9.60
C ALA A 66 14.63 -20.00 -8.60
N PRO A 67 15.82 -20.59 -8.38
CA PRO A 67 16.85 -19.96 -7.56
C PRO A 67 17.18 -18.57 -8.15
N PRO A 68 17.57 -17.60 -7.31
CA PRO A 68 18.00 -16.30 -7.81
C PRO A 68 19.12 -16.53 -8.82
N LEU A 69 18.91 -16.07 -10.05
CA LEU A 69 19.95 -16.11 -11.07
C LEU A 69 21.16 -15.34 -10.54
N PRO A 70 22.39 -15.87 -10.65
CA PRO A 70 23.57 -15.07 -10.36
C PRO A 70 23.50 -13.80 -11.21
N ILE A 71 23.81 -12.65 -10.60
CA ILE A 71 23.94 -11.39 -11.33
C ILE A 71 25.09 -11.58 -12.30
N SER A 72 24.77 -12.01 -13.53
CA SER A 72 25.72 -12.10 -14.61
C SER A 72 26.26 -10.69 -14.83
N ALA A 73 27.59 -10.57 -14.90
CA ALA A 73 28.22 -9.36 -15.42
C ALA A 73 27.54 -8.97 -16.74
N ALA A 74 27.43 -7.65 -16.96
CA ALA A 74 26.79 -7.08 -18.13
C ALA A 74 27.22 -7.85 -19.40
N PRO A 75 26.27 -8.27 -20.25
CA PRO A 75 26.61 -9.03 -21.44
C PRO A 75 27.62 -8.24 -22.27
N SER A 76 28.65 -8.94 -22.76
CA SER A 76 29.63 -8.36 -23.68
C SER A 76 28.89 -7.74 -24.89
N PRO A 77 29.39 -6.62 -25.43
CA PRO A 77 28.67 -5.81 -26.44
C PRO A 77 28.32 -6.56 -27.73
N SER A 78 28.86 -7.77 -27.96
CA SER A 78 28.49 -8.63 -29.09
C SER A 78 27.15 -9.36 -28.93
N ILE A 79 26.65 -9.58 -27.71
CA ILE A 79 25.36 -10.26 -27.47
C ILE A 79 24.17 -9.29 -27.64
N ALA A 80 24.37 -8.01 -27.33
CA ALA A 80 23.32 -6.98 -27.43
C ALA A 80 22.91 -6.70 -28.89
N ALA A 81 23.85 -6.73 -29.84
CA ALA A 81 23.57 -6.50 -31.25
C ALA A 81 22.82 -7.66 -31.92
N ALA A 82 23.03 -8.90 -31.47
CA ALA A 82 22.44 -10.09 -32.10
C ALA A 82 20.93 -10.27 -31.79
N ARG A 83 20.40 -9.67 -30.71
CA ARG A 83 18.98 -9.83 -30.34
C ARG A 83 18.03 -8.82 -31.00
N LEU A 84 18.55 -7.67 -31.45
CA LEU A 84 17.72 -6.67 -32.13
C LEU A 84 17.34 -7.07 -33.56
N ALA A 85 18.15 -7.92 -34.20
CA ALA A 85 17.91 -8.39 -35.57
C ALA A 85 16.76 -9.41 -35.69
N ASP A 86 16.37 -10.08 -34.60
CA ASP A 86 15.30 -11.07 -34.57
C ASP A 86 13.92 -10.48 -34.22
N CYS A 87 13.84 -9.18 -33.95
CA CYS A 87 12.57 -8.47 -33.84
C CYS A 87 11.96 -8.34 -35.25
N ARG A 88 11.29 -9.40 -35.72
CA ARG A 88 10.46 -9.30 -36.93
C ARG A 88 9.35 -8.25 -36.68
N PRO A 89 9.13 -7.29 -37.59
CA PRO A 89 7.95 -6.46 -37.52
C PRO A 89 6.73 -7.40 -37.59
N VAL A 90 5.89 -7.38 -36.57
CA VAL A 90 4.65 -8.14 -36.57
C VAL A 90 3.72 -7.49 -37.60
N SER A 91 3.64 -8.10 -38.78
CA SER A 91 2.69 -7.72 -39.82
C SER A 91 1.36 -8.44 -39.57
N GLU A 92 0.57 -7.95 -38.60
CA GLU A 92 -0.84 -8.33 -38.47
C GLU A 92 -1.72 -7.08 -38.41
N PRO A 93 -2.84 -7.00 -39.17
CA PRO A 93 -3.61 -5.75 -39.34
C PRO A 93 -4.41 -5.27 -38.12
N ASP A 94 -4.42 -5.99 -36.99
CA ASP A 94 -5.24 -5.64 -35.82
C ASP A 94 -4.50 -5.87 -34.48
N MET A 95 -3.29 -5.32 -34.34
CA MET A 95 -2.65 -5.25 -33.01
C MET A 95 -3.33 -4.21 -32.12
N HIS A 96 -4.38 -4.63 -31.43
CA HIS A 96 -4.98 -3.86 -30.35
C HIS A 96 -4.16 -4.07 -29.06
N TYR A 97 -3.53 -3.01 -28.56
CA TYR A 97 -2.85 -3.00 -27.27
C TYR A 97 -3.70 -2.25 -26.24
N PRO A 98 -4.51 -2.93 -25.40
CA PRO A 98 -5.47 -2.24 -24.53
C PRO A 98 -4.82 -1.32 -23.47
N SER A 99 -3.53 -1.50 -23.20
CA SER A 99 -2.75 -0.67 -22.28
C SER A 99 -1.87 0.36 -22.99
N HIS A 100 -2.00 0.52 -24.31
CA HIS A 100 -1.24 1.49 -25.08
C HIS A 100 -2.12 2.22 -26.08
N GLN A 101 -1.73 3.44 -26.44
CA GLN A 101 -2.36 4.22 -27.48
C GLN A 101 -1.34 4.59 -28.53
N GLN A 102 -1.70 4.41 -29.80
CA GLN A 102 -0.83 4.80 -30.91
C GLN A 102 -0.87 6.32 -31.08
N GLN A 103 0.31 6.93 -31.14
CA GLN A 103 0.53 8.34 -31.37
C GLN A 103 0.62 8.66 -32.87
N SER A 104 0.50 9.93 -33.22
CA SER A 104 0.55 10.41 -34.63
C SER A 104 1.86 10.10 -35.36
N ASN A 105 2.97 9.94 -34.62
CA ASN A 105 4.27 9.53 -35.16
C ASN A 105 4.42 8.01 -35.31
N GLY A 106 3.36 7.23 -35.02
CA GLY A 106 3.34 5.77 -35.08
C GLY A 106 3.85 5.06 -33.82
N ALA A 107 4.41 5.77 -32.83
CA ALA A 107 4.85 5.19 -31.56
C ALA A 107 3.67 4.85 -30.66
N PHE A 108 3.87 3.93 -29.70
CA PHE A 108 2.85 3.57 -28.71
C PHE A 108 3.22 4.15 -27.34
N GLY A 109 2.30 4.92 -26.75
CA GLY A 109 2.40 5.41 -25.37
C GLY A 109 1.61 4.53 -24.43
N GLU A 110 2.11 4.31 -23.21
CA GLU A 110 1.39 3.57 -22.16
C GLU A 110 0.19 4.38 -21.66
N ILE A 111 -0.93 3.70 -21.40
CA ILE A 111 -2.11 4.30 -20.79
C ILE A 111 -2.37 3.77 -19.39
N ILE A 112 -2.78 4.69 -18.51
CA ILE A 112 -3.15 4.38 -17.13
C ILE A 112 -4.64 4.65 -16.95
N GLY A 113 -5.33 3.66 -16.41
CA GLY A 113 -6.73 3.73 -16.06
C GLY A 113 -7.66 3.35 -17.20
N ILE A 114 -8.70 2.61 -16.84
CA ILE A 114 -9.79 2.22 -17.74
C ILE A 114 -10.68 3.43 -17.96
N ASP A 115 -11.08 3.65 -19.21
CA ASP A 115 -12.00 4.73 -19.54
C ASP A 115 -13.38 4.53 -18.88
N PHE A 116 -14.02 5.63 -18.47
CA PHE A 116 -15.33 5.59 -17.84
C PHE A 116 -16.37 4.83 -18.68
N THR A 117 -16.36 4.98 -20.02
CA THR A 117 -17.32 4.31 -20.90
C THR A 117 -17.15 2.79 -20.95
N LYS A 118 -15.99 2.29 -20.53
CA LYS A 118 -15.67 0.86 -20.45
C LYS A 118 -15.92 0.27 -19.06
N LEU A 119 -16.13 1.10 -18.05
CA LEU A 119 -16.48 0.64 -16.70
C LEU A 119 -17.96 0.24 -16.66
N GLN A 120 -18.22 -1.03 -16.39
CA GLN A 120 -19.58 -1.58 -16.27
C GLN A 120 -19.72 -2.40 -14.99
N PRO A 121 -20.91 -2.43 -14.36
CA PRO A 121 -21.17 -3.30 -13.21
C PRO A 121 -20.76 -4.76 -13.50
N GLY A 122 -20.08 -5.39 -12.55
CA GLY A 122 -19.53 -6.75 -12.68
C GLY A 122 -18.15 -6.83 -13.34
N LEU A 123 -17.60 -5.73 -13.88
CA LEU A 123 -16.21 -5.69 -14.32
C LEU A 123 -15.28 -5.91 -13.12
N ALA A 124 -14.55 -7.02 -13.15
CA ALA A 124 -13.56 -7.36 -12.12
C ALA A 124 -12.13 -7.15 -12.66
N VAL A 125 -11.27 -6.58 -11.83
CA VAL A 125 -9.86 -6.33 -12.14
C VAL A 125 -8.99 -6.97 -11.07
N GLU A 126 -8.09 -7.86 -11.50
CA GLU A 126 -6.99 -8.34 -10.67
C GLU A 126 -5.81 -7.40 -10.82
N HIS A 127 -5.33 -6.84 -9.70
CA HIS A 127 -4.23 -5.90 -9.72
C HIS A 127 -2.91 -6.63 -9.54
N ARG A 128 -1.94 -6.29 -10.39
CA ARG A 128 -0.59 -6.87 -10.37
C ARG A 128 0.46 -5.76 -10.42
N PRO A 129 1.63 -5.97 -9.79
CA PRO A 129 2.01 -7.13 -8.97
C PRO A 129 1.31 -7.15 -7.59
N GLY A 130 1.41 -8.29 -6.89
CA GLY A 130 1.05 -8.35 -5.46
C GLY A 130 2.16 -7.76 -4.59
N PHE A 131 1.86 -7.61 -3.29
CA PHE A 131 2.73 -6.93 -2.33
C PHE A 131 3.15 -7.89 -1.23
N LEU A 132 4.46 -8.01 -1.00
CA LEU A 132 4.99 -8.66 0.18
C LEU A 132 4.98 -7.66 1.33
N LEU A 133 4.33 -7.99 2.43
CA LEU A 133 4.32 -7.15 3.62
C LEU A 133 5.62 -7.35 4.39
N ASP A 134 6.26 -6.23 4.72
CA ASP A 134 7.42 -6.17 5.61
C ASP A 134 7.11 -5.24 6.79
N TRP A 135 7.35 -5.72 8.01
CA TRP A 135 7.03 -4.98 9.22
C TRP A 135 7.88 -3.72 9.39
N ARG A 136 9.13 -3.69 8.90
CA ARG A 136 9.98 -2.49 9.00
C ARG A 136 9.45 -1.37 8.12
N GLU A 137 8.94 -1.71 6.93
CA GLU A 137 8.21 -0.74 6.10
C GLU A 137 6.95 -0.27 6.82
N ALA A 138 6.11 -1.19 7.31
CA ALA A 138 4.86 -0.85 7.97
C ALA A 138 5.08 0.05 9.19
N ARG A 139 6.09 -0.24 10.01
CA ARG A 139 6.53 0.59 11.14
C ARG A 139 6.96 1.98 10.69
N SER A 140 7.74 2.08 9.60
CA SER A 140 8.20 3.36 9.09
C SER A 140 7.03 4.22 8.61
N ARG A 141 6.04 3.62 7.95
CA ARG A 141 4.81 4.29 7.52
C ARG A 141 3.95 4.74 8.70
N ALA A 142 3.81 3.90 9.73
CA ALA A 142 3.11 4.26 10.96
C ALA A 142 3.74 5.48 11.62
N LEU A 143 5.07 5.52 11.73
CA LEU A 143 5.79 6.67 12.27
C LEU A 143 5.61 7.95 11.43
N ILE A 144 5.65 7.85 10.10
CA ILE A 144 5.36 8.99 9.21
C ILE A 144 3.93 9.50 9.40
N ALA A 145 2.98 8.60 9.63
CA ALA A 145 1.58 8.92 9.88
C ALA A 145 1.30 9.41 11.31
N GLY A 146 2.29 9.40 12.21
CA GLY A 146 2.12 9.74 13.63
C GLY A 146 1.40 8.66 14.44
N ASP A 147 1.30 7.43 13.92
CA ASP A 147 0.76 6.29 14.65
C ASP A 147 1.86 5.67 15.51
N HIS A 148 1.79 5.96 16.81
CA HIS A 148 2.76 5.52 17.81
C HIS A 148 2.25 4.34 18.65
N ALA A 149 1.21 3.63 18.20
CA ALA A 149 0.70 2.48 18.93
C ALA A 149 1.83 1.43 19.15
N PRO A 150 2.13 1.02 20.39
CA PRO A 150 3.27 0.15 20.68
C PRO A 150 3.25 -1.18 19.90
N VAL A 151 2.06 -1.75 19.67
CA VAL A 151 1.87 -2.99 18.91
C VAL A 151 2.37 -2.90 17.45
N LEU A 152 2.48 -1.70 16.90
CA LEU A 152 2.94 -1.46 15.53
C LEU A 152 4.44 -1.19 15.45
N VAL A 153 5.04 -0.63 16.51
CA VAL A 153 6.38 -0.03 16.45
C VAL A 153 7.40 -0.65 17.40
N ASP A 154 6.96 -1.43 18.39
CA ASP A 154 7.81 -2.07 19.39
C ASP A 154 7.47 -3.57 19.53
N PRO A 155 8.33 -4.46 19.02
CA PRO A 155 8.15 -5.91 19.15
C PRO A 155 8.13 -6.40 20.61
N GLN A 156 8.81 -5.73 21.54
CA GLN A 156 8.78 -6.11 22.95
C GLN A 156 7.42 -5.81 23.57
N ALA A 157 6.86 -4.64 23.26
CA ALA A 157 5.49 -4.30 23.66
C ALA A 157 4.47 -5.23 23.00
N ALA A 158 4.65 -5.53 21.71
CA ALA A 158 3.77 -6.44 20.98
C ALA A 158 3.73 -7.86 21.58
N ALA A 159 4.83 -8.33 22.18
CA ALA A 159 4.88 -9.63 22.86
C ALA A 159 3.85 -9.78 23.99
N PHE A 160 3.36 -8.67 24.56
CA PHE A 160 2.35 -8.65 25.62
C PHE A 160 0.91 -8.45 25.10
N ALA A 161 0.72 -8.31 23.79
CA ALA A 161 -0.56 -8.00 23.17
C ALA A 161 -0.96 -9.06 22.12
N GLY A 162 -2.24 -9.39 22.05
CA GLY A 162 -2.78 -10.27 21.01
C GLY A 162 -2.05 -11.61 20.93
N ASP A 163 -1.46 -11.90 19.78
CA ASP A 163 -0.69 -13.12 19.49
C ASP A 163 0.84 -12.92 19.62
N GLY A 164 1.28 -11.82 20.22
CA GLY A 164 2.69 -11.58 20.51
C GLY A 164 3.53 -11.11 19.32
N ILE A 165 2.92 -10.87 18.16
CA ILE A 165 3.59 -10.47 16.92
C ILE A 165 3.27 -9.01 16.63
N ALA A 166 4.29 -8.22 16.31
CA ALA A 166 4.11 -6.82 15.91
C ALA A 166 3.21 -6.73 14.67
N ALA A 167 2.18 -5.89 14.77
CA ALA A 167 1.11 -5.85 13.78
C ALA A 167 1.48 -4.95 12.59
N ILE A 168 0.91 -5.27 11.43
CA ILE A 168 0.90 -4.38 10.27
C ILE A 168 -0.28 -3.41 10.43
N SER A 169 -0.03 -2.10 10.30
CA SER A 169 -1.08 -1.09 10.48
C SER A 169 -2.21 -1.25 9.45
N GLU A 170 -3.45 -1.18 9.93
CA GLU A 170 -4.65 -1.22 9.10
C GLU A 170 -4.70 -0.05 8.11
N THR A 171 -4.26 1.14 8.54
CA THR A 171 -4.18 2.33 7.67
C THR A 171 -3.19 2.13 6.52
N TRP A 172 -2.10 1.40 6.77
CA TRP A 172 -1.14 1.02 5.74
C TRP A 172 -1.77 0.06 4.73
N LEU A 173 -2.54 -0.95 5.16
CA LEU A 173 -3.21 -1.86 4.25
C LEU A 173 -4.16 -1.13 3.30
N VAL A 174 -4.94 -0.17 3.80
CA VAL A 174 -5.82 0.65 2.95
C VAL A 174 -5.00 1.43 1.92
N SER A 175 -3.94 2.10 2.37
CA SER A 175 -3.06 2.89 1.50
C SER A 175 -2.41 2.04 0.40
N LEU A 176 -1.87 0.88 0.77
CA LEU A 176 -1.27 -0.09 -0.12
C LEU A 176 -2.24 -0.56 -1.20
N LEU A 177 -3.44 -0.97 -0.81
CA LEU A 177 -4.45 -1.46 -1.76
C LEU A 177 -4.97 -0.35 -2.67
N VAL A 178 -5.16 0.87 -2.15
CA VAL A 178 -5.52 2.03 -2.97
C VAL A 178 -4.46 2.26 -4.04
N ALA A 179 -3.18 2.31 -3.65
CA ALA A 179 -2.07 2.49 -4.58
C ALA A 179 -2.03 1.39 -5.66
N ALA A 180 -2.19 0.13 -5.26
CA ALA A 180 -2.22 -1.03 -6.15
C ALA A 180 -3.25 -0.91 -7.29
N THR A 181 -4.39 -0.29 -6.99
CA THR A 181 -5.50 -0.20 -7.95
C THR A 181 -5.35 0.92 -8.98
N THR A 182 -4.35 1.80 -8.82
CA THR A 182 -4.21 3.03 -9.60
C THR A 182 -3.97 2.75 -11.09
N ARG A 183 -3.34 1.61 -11.44
CA ARG A 183 -3.18 1.23 -12.85
C ARG A 183 -4.53 1.05 -13.57
N ALA A 184 -5.54 0.54 -12.86
CA ALA A 184 -6.88 0.33 -13.40
C ALA A 184 -7.76 1.58 -13.28
N PHE A 185 -7.54 2.43 -12.28
CA PHE A 185 -8.37 3.61 -11.99
C PHE A 185 -7.59 4.93 -12.06
N GLY A 186 -6.58 5.02 -12.92
CA GLY A 186 -5.71 6.22 -13.03
C GLY A 186 -6.38 7.44 -13.65
N ARG A 187 -7.59 7.29 -14.20
CA ARG A 187 -8.42 8.38 -14.74
C ARG A 187 -9.35 9.00 -13.68
N VAL A 188 -9.17 8.65 -12.41
CA VAL A 188 -9.93 9.20 -11.29
C VAL A 188 -9.58 10.68 -11.09
N VAL A 189 -10.62 11.52 -11.08
CA VAL A 189 -10.56 12.93 -10.69
C VAL A 189 -10.45 13.06 -9.18
N ALA A 190 -11.31 12.31 -8.47
CA ALA A 190 -11.42 12.37 -7.03
C ALA A 190 -12.02 11.08 -6.48
N ASN A 191 -11.61 10.70 -5.27
CA ASN A 191 -12.32 9.73 -4.46
C ASN A 191 -13.36 10.51 -3.64
N LEU A 192 -14.64 10.29 -3.93
CA LEU A 192 -15.75 11.01 -3.32
C LEU A 192 -16.14 10.44 -1.95
N ALA A 193 -15.95 9.13 -1.76
CA ALA A 193 -16.23 8.45 -0.50
C ALA A 193 -15.47 7.13 -0.40
N TRP A 194 -15.22 6.73 0.86
CA TRP A 194 -14.90 5.37 1.25
C TRP A 194 -16.00 4.86 2.17
N GLU A 195 -16.47 3.65 1.89
CA GLU A 195 -17.54 2.98 2.61
C GLU A 195 -17.12 1.54 2.92
N ASN A 196 -17.77 0.91 3.90
CA ASN A 196 -17.61 -0.52 4.20
C ASN A 196 -16.15 -0.99 4.35
N VAL A 197 -15.30 -0.15 4.96
CA VAL A 197 -13.90 -0.54 5.26
C VAL A 197 -13.90 -1.58 6.36
N ALA A 198 -13.29 -2.73 6.11
CA ALA A 198 -13.21 -3.84 7.06
C ALA A 198 -11.82 -4.49 7.03
N PHE A 199 -11.43 -5.06 8.17
CA PHE A 199 -10.19 -5.82 8.38
C PHE A 199 -10.52 -7.22 8.92
N PRO A 200 -10.95 -8.17 8.06
CA PRO A 200 -11.49 -9.45 8.53
C PRO A 200 -10.46 -10.36 9.20
N ALA A 201 -9.18 -10.24 8.84
CA ALA A 201 -8.08 -11.00 9.40
C ALA A 201 -6.85 -10.11 9.62
N PRO A 202 -6.04 -10.36 10.67
CA PRO A 202 -4.84 -9.59 10.92
C PRO A 202 -3.78 -9.85 9.83
N ALA A 203 -3.18 -8.78 9.33
CA ALA A 203 -2.05 -8.85 8.42
C ALA A 203 -0.74 -9.05 9.19
N ARG A 204 0.16 -9.86 8.62
CA ARG A 204 1.43 -10.25 9.24
C ARG A 204 2.63 -9.92 8.37
N ASP A 205 3.77 -9.78 9.02
CA ASP A 205 5.07 -9.77 8.35
C ASP A 205 5.21 -11.03 7.48
N GLY A 206 5.63 -10.85 6.22
CA GLY A 206 5.76 -11.92 5.23
C GLY A 206 4.48 -12.30 4.48
N ASP A 207 3.31 -11.74 4.81
CA ASP A 207 2.09 -11.97 4.02
C ASP A 207 2.27 -11.43 2.59
N TYR A 208 1.91 -12.24 1.58
CA TYR A 208 1.87 -11.79 0.18
C TYR A 208 0.42 -11.48 -0.23
N VAL A 209 0.14 -10.20 -0.46
CA VAL A 209 -1.21 -9.66 -0.66
C VAL A 209 -1.48 -9.41 -2.14
N LEU A 210 -2.61 -9.93 -2.62
CA LEU A 210 -3.15 -9.70 -3.94
C LEU A 210 -4.41 -8.85 -3.85
N ALA A 211 -4.48 -7.80 -4.65
CA ALA A 211 -5.61 -6.89 -4.68
C ALA A 211 -6.54 -7.24 -5.85
N ARG A 212 -7.85 -7.16 -5.61
CA ARG A 212 -8.90 -7.32 -6.61
C ARG A 212 -9.98 -6.27 -6.42
N SER A 213 -10.44 -5.69 -7.52
CA SER A 213 -11.58 -4.77 -7.54
C SER A 213 -12.72 -5.30 -8.38
N GLU A 214 -13.93 -4.89 -8.06
CA GLU A 214 -15.15 -5.13 -8.84
C GLU A 214 -15.98 -3.85 -8.90
N VAL A 215 -16.38 -3.47 -10.11
CA VAL A 215 -17.28 -2.33 -10.33
C VAL A 215 -18.70 -2.73 -9.90
N LEU A 216 -19.27 -1.99 -8.96
CA LEU A 216 -20.60 -2.23 -8.42
C LEU A 216 -21.68 -1.46 -9.19
N SER A 217 -21.39 -0.21 -9.56
CA SER A 217 -22.34 0.66 -10.26
C SER A 217 -21.61 1.78 -11.01
N CYS A 218 -22.16 2.19 -12.14
CA CYS A 218 -21.70 3.36 -12.90
C CYS A 218 -22.88 4.27 -13.22
N ARG A 219 -22.65 5.59 -13.18
CA ARG A 219 -23.60 6.60 -13.67
C ARG A 219 -22.88 7.85 -14.14
N GLU A 220 -23.50 8.62 -15.02
CA GLU A 220 -22.96 9.93 -15.39
C GLU A 220 -23.06 10.94 -14.24
N SER A 221 -22.16 11.93 -14.22
CA SER A 221 -22.24 13.05 -13.30
C SER A 221 -23.19 14.11 -13.82
N ALA A 222 -24.25 14.41 -13.07
CA ALA A 222 -25.21 15.45 -13.44
C ALA A 222 -24.60 16.87 -13.42
N SER A 223 -23.63 17.12 -12.54
CA SER A 223 -23.02 18.45 -12.34
C SER A 223 -21.69 18.65 -13.07
N ARG A 224 -21.07 17.58 -13.57
CA ARG A 224 -19.77 17.63 -14.28
C ARG A 224 -19.85 16.87 -15.60
N PRO A 225 -20.26 17.55 -16.69
CA PRO A 225 -20.25 16.98 -18.04
C PRO A 225 -18.86 16.41 -18.38
N GLY A 226 -18.83 15.28 -19.08
CA GLY A 226 -17.57 14.58 -19.42
C GLY A 226 -16.97 13.75 -18.27
N GLN A 227 -17.66 13.63 -17.13
CA GLN A 227 -17.23 12.79 -16.01
C GLN A 227 -18.34 11.83 -15.57
N GLY A 228 -17.94 10.73 -14.96
CA GLY A 228 -18.84 9.72 -14.43
C GLY A 228 -18.48 9.32 -13.00
N ILE A 229 -19.46 8.75 -12.31
CA ILE A 229 -19.32 8.26 -10.94
C ILE A 229 -19.40 6.74 -10.95
N VAL A 230 -18.41 6.11 -10.33
CA VAL A 230 -18.25 4.66 -10.28
C VAL A 230 -18.09 4.22 -8.84
N ARG A 231 -18.89 3.24 -8.41
CA ARG A 231 -18.68 2.56 -7.12
C ARG A 231 -17.91 1.27 -7.36
N VAL A 232 -16.85 1.06 -6.58
CA VAL A 232 -15.93 -0.07 -6.74
C VAL A 232 -15.70 -0.73 -5.39
N ALA A 233 -16.00 -2.03 -5.28
CA ALA A 233 -15.54 -2.84 -4.16
C ALA A 233 -14.09 -3.28 -4.42
N THR A 234 -13.25 -3.24 -3.41
CA THR A 234 -11.86 -3.71 -3.49
C THR A 234 -11.54 -4.56 -2.27
N SER A 235 -10.79 -5.63 -2.47
CA SER A 235 -10.28 -6.50 -1.41
C SER A 235 -8.81 -6.82 -1.63
N GLY A 236 -8.06 -6.91 -0.53
CA GLY A 236 -6.72 -7.45 -0.47
C GLY A 236 -6.73 -8.75 0.31
N ALA A 237 -6.28 -9.83 -0.33
CA ALA A 237 -6.25 -11.15 0.27
C ALA A 237 -4.92 -11.85 0.01
N THR A 238 -4.55 -12.75 0.91
CA THR A 238 -3.40 -13.64 0.74
C THR A 238 -3.72 -14.77 -0.23
N ALA A 239 -2.70 -15.52 -0.68
CA ALA A 239 -2.87 -16.63 -1.62
C ALA A 239 -3.74 -17.79 -1.05
N ASP A 240 -3.73 -17.97 0.28
CA ASP A 240 -4.59 -18.90 1.02
C ASP A 240 -6.02 -18.39 1.24
N GLY A 241 -6.34 -17.19 0.74
CA GLY A 241 -7.69 -16.65 0.74
C GLY A 241 -8.09 -15.86 1.99
N ARG A 242 -7.16 -15.56 2.91
CA ARG A 242 -7.44 -14.68 4.05
C ARG A 242 -7.60 -13.24 3.54
N VAL A 243 -8.80 -12.69 3.68
CA VAL A 243 -9.06 -11.28 3.37
C VAL A 243 -8.51 -10.43 4.51
N LEU A 244 -7.49 -9.64 4.22
CA LEU A 244 -6.84 -8.77 5.21
C LEU A 244 -7.51 -7.40 5.28
N CYS A 245 -7.97 -6.88 4.13
CA CYS A 245 -8.66 -5.61 4.06
C CYS A 245 -9.65 -5.61 2.90
N SER A 246 -10.82 -5.00 3.10
CA SER A 246 -11.79 -4.71 2.03
C SER A 246 -12.41 -3.34 2.23
N TYR A 247 -12.80 -2.69 1.14
CA TYR A 247 -13.50 -1.41 1.16
C TYR A 247 -14.30 -1.18 -0.13
N GLU A 248 -15.25 -0.25 -0.09
CA GLU A 248 -15.91 0.32 -1.25
C GLU A 248 -15.47 1.78 -1.45
N ARG A 249 -15.20 2.16 -2.69
CA ARG A 249 -14.91 3.55 -3.06
C ARG A 249 -15.93 4.07 -4.05
N THR A 250 -16.36 5.31 -3.86
CA THR A 250 -17.07 6.08 -4.87
C THR A 250 -16.07 6.99 -5.57
N LEU A 251 -15.86 6.78 -6.86
CA LEU A 251 -14.85 7.43 -7.68
C LEU A 251 -15.53 8.36 -8.69
N LEU A 252 -15.00 9.57 -8.85
CA LEU A 252 -15.30 10.45 -9.98
C LEU A 252 -14.22 10.22 -11.05
N VAL A 253 -14.60 9.90 -12.28
CA VAL A 253 -13.70 9.43 -13.34
C VAL A 253 -13.92 10.24 -14.61
N TYR A 254 -12.84 10.62 -15.30
CA TYR A 254 -12.92 11.27 -16.61
C TYR A 254 -13.42 10.30 -17.69
N ARG A 255 -14.24 10.80 -18.62
CA ARG A 255 -14.51 10.14 -19.91
C ARG A 255 -13.31 10.25 -20.85
N ASP A 256 -13.40 9.49 -21.94
CA ASP A 256 -12.34 9.39 -22.92
C ASP A 256 -12.02 10.76 -23.51
N HIS A 257 -10.73 10.99 -23.80
CA HIS A 257 -10.19 12.26 -24.31
C HIS A 257 -10.44 13.51 -23.44
N HIS A 258 -11.01 13.37 -22.24
CA HIS A 258 -11.20 14.48 -21.30
C HIS A 258 -10.24 14.39 -20.11
N GLY A 259 -9.83 15.55 -19.61
CA GLY A 259 -9.04 15.69 -18.40
C GLY A 259 -7.56 16.00 -18.64
N PRO A 260 -6.81 16.23 -17.55
CA PRO A 260 -5.47 16.78 -17.58
C PRO A 260 -4.44 15.87 -18.27
N HIS A 261 -4.71 14.56 -18.33
CA HIS A 261 -3.79 13.61 -18.98
C HIS A 261 -3.69 13.85 -20.48
N ALA A 262 -4.82 14.12 -21.16
CA ALA A 262 -4.82 14.44 -22.59
C ALA A 262 -4.16 15.82 -22.83
N GLU A 263 -4.50 16.83 -22.01
CA GLU A 263 -3.90 18.17 -22.11
C GLU A 263 -2.38 18.17 -21.84
N ALA A 264 -1.91 17.26 -20.98
CA ALA A 264 -0.50 17.05 -20.69
C ALA A 264 0.22 16.11 -21.68
N GLY A 265 -0.46 15.61 -22.71
CA GLY A 265 0.14 14.76 -23.75
C GLY A 265 0.48 13.35 -23.29
N TYR A 266 -0.20 12.82 -22.27
CA TYR A 266 -0.08 11.40 -21.91
C TYR A 266 -0.75 10.48 -22.97
N PHE A 267 -1.72 11.00 -23.73
CA PHE A 267 -2.55 10.27 -24.72
C PHE A 267 -2.76 11.07 -26.01
#